data_AF-A0A4Z0V062-F1
#
_entry.id   AF-A0A4Z0V062-F1
#
_cell.length_a   1.000
_cell.length_b   1.000
_cell.length_c   1.000
_cell.angle_alpha   90.00
_cell.angle_beta   90.00
_cell.angle_gamma   90.00
#
_symmetry.space_group_name_H-M   'P 1'
#
loop_
_entity.id
_entity.type
_entity.pdbx_description
1 polymer ?
#
loop_
_entity_poly.entity_id
_entity_poly.type
_entity_poly.pdbx_seq_one_letter_code
_entity_poly.pdbx_strand_id
1 'polypeptide(L)'
;MQELDSLRSDKLCEQGREREFYTRLTDILRQYLQGRFGINAMEMTSTQIRHMLQANDETRLSKRNMEQVLETADFVKFAKVRPLPEDNTRSFNSAMQFVEDTKPLPPVDQDKSDSPAAPAEKTSTSETEK
;
A
#
# COMPACT_ATOMS: atom_id res chain seq x y z
N MET A 1 4.97 -2.11 7.62
CA MET A 1 5.08 -0.64 7.43
C MET A 1 6.53 -0.24 7.30
N GLN A 2 7.35 -0.37 8.35
CA GLN A 2 8.79 -0.04 8.37
C GLN A 2 9.59 -0.45 7.10
N GLU A 3 9.35 -1.64 6.53
CA GLU A 3 10.02 -2.08 5.29
C GLU A 3 9.64 -1.25 4.05
N LEU A 4 8.39 -0.83 3.91
CA LEU A 4 7.97 0.07 2.82
C LEU A 4 8.59 1.47 3.01
N ASP A 5 8.66 1.95 4.25
CA ASP A 5 9.27 3.25 4.57
C ASP A 5 10.79 3.24 4.32
N SER A 6 11.47 2.14 4.64
CA SER A 6 12.87 1.91 4.24
C SER A 6 13.02 1.88 2.72
N LEU A 7 12.17 1.13 2.01
CA LEU A 7 12.24 1.03 0.55
C LEU A 7 12.05 2.39 -0.15
N ARG A 8 11.19 3.26 0.41
CA ARG A 8 11.02 4.64 -0.05
C ARG A 8 12.28 5.48 0.20
N SER A 9 12.90 5.30 1.37
CA SER A 9 14.09 6.05 1.80
C SER A 9 15.33 5.69 0.99
N ASP A 10 15.44 4.43 0.54
CA ASP A 10 16.55 3.92 -0.26
C ASP A 10 16.67 4.59 -1.66
N LYS A 11 15.62 5.30 -2.13
CA LYS A 11 15.60 6.08 -3.38
C LYS A 11 16.09 5.30 -4.63
N LEU A 12 15.85 3.98 -4.66
CA LEU A 12 16.38 3.08 -5.68
C LEU A 12 16.00 3.47 -7.12
N CYS A 13 14.79 3.99 -7.34
CA CYS A 13 14.36 4.47 -8.65
C CYS A 13 15.17 5.68 -9.15
N GLU A 14 15.55 6.61 -8.26
CA GLU A 14 16.40 7.77 -8.61
C GLU A 14 17.82 7.34 -9.00
N GLN A 15 18.27 6.18 -8.50
CA GLN A 15 19.57 5.56 -8.82
C GLN A 15 19.52 4.68 -10.07
N GLY A 16 18.39 4.59 -10.79
CA GLY A 16 18.22 3.69 -11.92
C GLY A 16 18.26 2.19 -11.53
N ARG A 17 17.86 1.87 -10.29
CA ARG A 17 17.77 0.52 -9.71
C ARG A 17 16.31 0.07 -9.58
N GLU A 18 15.46 0.39 -10.55
CA GLU A 18 14.02 0.09 -10.52
C GLU A 18 13.77 -1.43 -10.43
N ARG A 19 14.59 -2.26 -11.10
CA ARG A 19 14.51 -3.74 -10.99
C ARG A 19 14.62 -4.21 -9.54
N GLU A 20 15.50 -3.59 -8.76
CA GLU A 20 15.70 -3.92 -7.35
C GLU A 20 14.55 -3.38 -6.51
N PHE A 21 14.12 -2.14 -6.76
CA PHE A 21 12.93 -1.54 -6.15
C PHE A 21 11.70 -2.44 -6.30
N TYR A 22 11.34 -2.84 -7.52
CA TYR A 22 10.18 -3.71 -7.76
C TYR A 22 10.37 -5.12 -7.18
N THR A 23 11.60 -5.63 -7.10
CA THR A 23 11.86 -6.91 -6.44
C THR A 23 11.51 -6.80 -4.95
N ARG A 24 12.13 -5.86 -4.23
CA ARG A 24 11.89 -5.65 -2.80
C ARG A 24 10.42 -5.25 -2.52
N LEU A 25 9.80 -4.43 -3.37
CA LEU A 25 8.38 -4.08 -3.27
C LEU A 25 7.48 -5.32 -3.35
N THR A 26 7.73 -6.22 -4.32
CA THR A 26 6.96 -7.46 -4.42
C THR A 26 7.22 -8.42 -3.27
N ASP A 27 8.43 -8.46 -2.73
CA ASP A 27 8.79 -9.39 -1.65
C ASP A 27 8.14 -8.97 -0.32
N ILE A 28 8.12 -7.66 -0.01
CA ILE A 28 7.39 -7.10 1.14
C ILE A 28 5.90 -7.45 1.06
N LEU A 29 5.28 -7.28 -0.11
CA LEU A 29 3.87 -7.61 -0.31
C LEU A 29 3.59 -9.12 -0.23
N ARG A 30 4.52 -9.98 -0.69
CA ARG A 30 4.40 -11.44 -0.58
C ARG A 30 4.47 -11.91 0.88
N GLN A 31 5.40 -11.37 1.67
CA GLN A 31 5.48 -11.64 3.11
C GLN A 31 4.22 -11.15 3.84
N TYR A 32 3.71 -9.97 3.48
CA TYR A 32 2.45 -9.46 4.04
C TYR A 32 1.26 -10.39 3.73
N LEU A 33 1.12 -10.88 2.49
CA LEU A 33 0.07 -11.85 2.14
C LEU A 33 0.16 -13.14 2.96
N GLN A 34 1.36 -13.62 3.25
CA GLN A 34 1.57 -14.80 4.09
C GLN A 34 1.17 -14.54 5.54
N GLY A 35 1.61 -13.42 6.12
CA GLY A 35 1.29 -13.06 7.52
C GLY A 35 -0.18 -12.72 7.75
N ARG A 36 -0.84 -12.05 6.80
CA ARG A 36 -2.22 -11.55 6.94
C ARG A 36 -3.32 -12.51 6.47
N PHE A 37 -3.03 -13.31 5.44
CA PHE A 37 -4.03 -14.18 4.79
C PHE A 37 -3.63 -15.66 4.74
N GLY A 38 -2.44 -16.02 5.26
CA GLY A 38 -1.91 -17.39 5.13
C GLY A 38 -1.53 -17.80 3.71
N ILE A 39 -1.54 -16.86 2.75
CA ILE A 39 -1.22 -17.14 1.35
C ILE A 39 0.30 -17.21 1.23
N ASN A 40 0.86 -18.39 0.93
CA ASN A 40 2.30 -18.58 0.72
C ASN A 40 2.78 -17.94 -0.60
N ALA A 41 2.70 -16.62 -0.70
CA ALA A 41 2.92 -15.86 -1.91
C ALA A 41 4.40 -15.84 -2.36
N MET A 42 5.36 -16.25 -1.51
CA MET A 42 6.75 -16.38 -1.91
C MET A 42 6.94 -17.48 -2.97
N GLU A 43 6.26 -18.62 -2.79
CA GLU A 43 6.32 -19.79 -3.69
C GLU A 43 5.38 -19.69 -4.90
N MET A 44 4.70 -18.56 -5.09
CA MET A 44 3.66 -18.39 -6.11
C MET A 44 4.10 -17.44 -7.23
N THR A 45 3.71 -17.76 -8.47
CA THR A 45 3.83 -16.83 -9.59
C THR A 45 2.90 -15.62 -9.39
N SER A 46 3.23 -14.48 -10.00
CA SER A 46 2.39 -13.28 -9.99
C SER A 46 0.95 -13.57 -10.45
N THR A 47 0.76 -14.45 -11.44
CA THR A 47 -0.57 -14.90 -11.89
C THR A 47 -1.32 -15.68 -10.81
N GLN A 48 -0.70 -16.64 -10.15
CA GLN A 48 -1.34 -17.40 -9.07
C GLN A 48 -1.75 -16.49 -7.89
N ILE A 49 -0.92 -15.49 -7.55
CA ILE A 49 -1.26 -14.50 -6.52
C ILE A 49 -2.51 -13.70 -6.93
N ARG A 50 -2.57 -13.20 -8.17
CA ARG A 50 -3.75 -12.49 -8.70
C ARG A 50 -5.02 -13.34 -8.58
N HIS A 51 -4.95 -14.63 -8.92
CA HIS A 51 -6.10 -15.55 -8.78
C HIS A 51 -6.53 -15.75 -7.32
N MET A 52 -5.61 -15.90 -6.38
CA MET A 52 -5.94 -16.02 -4.94
C MET A 52 -6.63 -14.76 -4.39
N LEU A 53 -6.18 -13.57 -4.79
CA LEU A 53 -6.79 -12.30 -4.40
C LEU A 53 -8.20 -12.13 -5.00
N GLN A 54 -8.47 -12.70 -6.18
CA GLN A 54 -9.81 -12.66 -6.75
C GLN A 54 -10.80 -13.58 -6.00
N ALA A 55 -10.30 -14.62 -5.32
CA ALA A 55 -11.11 -15.54 -4.51
C ALA A 55 -11.32 -15.09 -3.05
N ASN A 56 -10.67 -14.01 -2.60
CA ASN A 56 -10.75 -13.53 -1.22
C ASN A 56 -11.50 -12.18 -1.13
N ASP A 57 -12.70 -12.22 -0.54
CA ASP A 57 -13.59 -11.05 -0.39
C ASP A 57 -12.96 -9.91 0.43
N GLU A 58 -12.11 -10.19 1.43
CA GLU A 58 -11.39 -9.17 2.20
C GLU A 58 -10.45 -8.33 1.32
N THR A 59 -9.97 -8.89 0.21
CA THR A 59 -9.08 -8.19 -0.73
C THR A 59 -9.82 -7.58 -1.91
N ARG A 60 -11.14 -7.76 -2.03
CA ARG A 60 -11.92 -7.48 -3.24
C ARG A 60 -11.89 -6.02 -3.70
N LEU A 61 -11.80 -5.07 -2.77
CA LEU A 61 -11.71 -3.64 -3.06
C LEU A 61 -10.30 -3.23 -3.53
N SER A 62 -9.27 -3.79 -2.90
CA SER A 62 -7.88 -3.35 -3.04
C SER A 62 -7.05 -4.23 -3.97
N LYS A 63 -7.57 -5.38 -4.43
CA LYS A 63 -6.87 -6.31 -5.32
C LYS A 63 -6.30 -5.65 -6.57
N ARG A 64 -6.98 -4.63 -7.13
CA ARG A 64 -6.48 -3.87 -8.28
C ARG A 64 -5.16 -3.17 -8.01
N ASN A 65 -4.93 -2.69 -6.80
CA ASN A 65 -3.69 -2.05 -6.40
C ASN A 65 -2.54 -3.07 -6.42
N MET A 66 -2.78 -4.27 -5.89
CA MET A 66 -1.81 -5.38 -5.89
C MET A 66 -1.59 -5.97 -7.30
N GLU A 67 -2.66 -6.13 -8.10
CA GLU A 67 -2.60 -6.55 -9.50
C GLU A 67 -1.70 -5.62 -10.33
N GLN A 68 -1.87 -4.29 -10.21
CA GLN A 68 -1.05 -3.29 -10.89
C GLN A 68 0.42 -3.34 -10.47
N VAL A 69 0.71 -3.46 -9.17
CA VAL A 69 2.10 -3.56 -8.69
C VAL A 69 2.80 -4.82 -9.22
N LEU A 70 2.11 -5.97 -9.21
CA LEU A 70 2.64 -7.22 -9.76
C LEU A 70 2.87 -7.14 -11.27
N GLU A 71 1.94 -6.56 -12.03
CA GLU A 71 2.06 -6.38 -13.48
C GLU A 71 3.25 -5.46 -13.84
N THR A 72 3.37 -4.29 -13.20
CA THR A 72 4.52 -3.40 -13.42
C THR A 72 5.83 -4.08 -13.03
N ALA A 73 5.87 -4.79 -11.89
CA ALA A 73 7.04 -5.55 -11.48
C ALA A 73 7.43 -6.64 -12.49
N ASP A 74 6.47 -7.37 -13.05
CA ASP A 74 6.70 -8.39 -14.08
C ASP A 74 7.36 -7.75 -15.33
N PHE A 75 6.87 -6.59 -15.80
CA PHE A 75 7.48 -5.88 -16.94
C PHE A 75 8.91 -5.39 -16.67
N VAL A 76 9.21 -4.85 -15.48
CA VAL A 76 10.56 -4.39 -15.14
C VAL A 76 11.52 -5.57 -14.96
N LYS A 77 11.08 -6.65 -14.31
CA LYS A 77 11.92 -7.82 -13.99
C LYS A 77 12.19 -8.70 -15.23
N PHE A 78 11.23 -8.85 -16.14
CA PHE A 78 11.34 -9.77 -17.28
C PHE A 78 11.45 -9.08 -18.64
N ALA A 79 10.65 -8.06 -18.92
CA ALA A 79 10.68 -7.32 -20.19
C ALA A 79 11.74 -6.21 -20.26
N LYS A 80 12.49 -5.97 -19.16
CA LYS A 80 13.53 -4.92 -19.02
C LYS A 80 13.00 -3.50 -19.30
N VAL A 81 11.70 -3.27 -19.11
CA VAL A 81 11.08 -1.96 -19.25
C VAL A 81 11.63 -1.01 -18.18
N ARG A 82 11.98 0.22 -18.57
CA ARG A 82 12.21 1.33 -17.63
C ARG A 82 10.85 2.03 -17.42
N PRO A 83 10.24 1.93 -16.22
CA PRO A 83 8.97 2.58 -15.92
C PRO A 83 9.19 4.07 -15.68
N LEU A 84 8.15 4.89 -15.84
CA LEU A 84 8.27 6.34 -15.59
C LEU A 84 8.40 6.61 -14.08
N PRO A 85 8.97 7.77 -13.66
CA PRO A 85 8.99 8.17 -12.25
C PRO A 85 7.59 8.21 -11.60
N GLU A 86 6.58 8.55 -12.40
CA GLU A 86 5.17 8.52 -12.01
C GLU A 86 4.67 7.10 -11.76
N ASP A 87 5.02 6.13 -12.62
CA ASP A 87 4.67 4.72 -12.44
C ASP A 87 5.31 4.15 -11.18
N ASN A 88 6.60 4.44 -10.92
CA ASN A 88 7.29 4.05 -9.69
C ASN A 88 6.56 4.56 -8.44
N THR A 89 6.19 5.85 -8.45
CA THR A 89 5.47 6.50 -7.35
C THR A 89 4.07 5.90 -7.18
N ARG A 90 3.37 5.65 -8.29
CA ARG A 90 2.05 5.03 -8.31
C ARG A 90 2.08 3.59 -7.77
N SER A 91 3.04 2.77 -8.19
CA SER A 91 3.23 1.41 -7.69
C SER A 91 3.51 1.41 -6.18
N PHE A 92 4.35 2.32 -5.69
CA PHE A 92 4.58 2.46 -4.25
C PHE A 92 3.28 2.81 -3.49
N ASN A 93 2.53 3.80 -3.98
CA ASN A 93 1.29 4.23 -3.35
C ASN A 93 0.21 3.12 -3.40
N SER A 94 0.09 2.39 -4.50
CA SER A 94 -0.80 1.23 -4.61
C SER A 94 -0.41 0.11 -3.63
N ALA A 95 0.87 -0.18 -3.46
CA ALA A 95 1.35 -1.15 -2.47
C ALA A 95 1.02 -0.72 -1.03
N MET A 96 1.25 0.54 -0.70
CA MET A 96 0.90 1.12 0.61
C MET A 96 -0.61 1.06 0.86
N GLN A 97 -1.43 1.54 -0.09
CA GLN A 97 -2.89 1.51 0.02
C GLN A 97 -3.43 0.09 0.18
N PHE A 98 -2.90 -0.89 -0.56
CA PHE A 98 -3.28 -2.30 -0.40
C PHE A 98 -3.04 -2.80 1.03
N VAL A 99 -1.90 -2.45 1.63
CA VAL A 99 -1.60 -2.81 3.02
C VAL A 99 -2.56 -2.10 3.98
N GLU A 100 -2.76 -0.78 3.84
CA GLU A 100 -3.67 -0.02 4.71
C GLU A 100 -5.12 -0.54 4.67
N ASP A 101 -5.68 -0.74 3.47
CA ASP A 101 -7.07 -1.20 3.29
C ASP A 101 -7.33 -2.61 3.87
N THR A 102 -6.28 -3.44 3.95
CA THR A 102 -6.39 -4.85 4.35
C THR A 102 -5.88 -5.12 5.76
N LYS A 103 -5.31 -4.13 6.45
CA LYS A 103 -4.96 -4.24 7.87
C LYS A 103 -6.18 -4.71 8.66
N PRO A 104 -6.03 -5.64 9.62
CA PRO A 104 -7.10 -5.91 10.55
C PRO A 104 -7.37 -4.63 11.36
N LEU A 105 -8.63 -4.25 11.48
CA LEU A 105 -9.03 -3.25 12.46
C LEU A 105 -8.53 -3.73 13.84
N PRO A 106 -7.90 -2.87 14.65
CA PRO A 106 -7.54 -3.25 16.01
C PRO A 106 -8.83 -3.67 16.75
N PRO A 107 -8.76 -4.66 17.66
CA PRO A 107 -9.89 -4.97 18.51
C PRO A 107 -10.30 -3.69 19.24
N VAL A 108 -11.58 -3.34 19.16
CA VAL A 108 -12.11 -2.13 19.78
C VAL A 108 -12.21 -2.37 21.28
N ASP A 109 -11.10 -2.13 21.98
CA ASP A 109 -11.09 -2.01 23.43
C ASP A 109 -11.94 -0.79 23.83
N GLN A 110 -13.23 -1.04 24.10
CA GLN A 110 -14.16 -0.03 24.59
C GLN A 110 -13.87 0.28 26.06
N ASP A 111 -12.81 1.04 26.36
CA ASP A 111 -12.80 1.83 27.60
C ASP A 111 -11.84 3.04 27.59
N LYS A 112 -12.40 4.18 28.03
CA LYS A 112 -11.75 5.44 28.50
C LYS A 112 -10.98 6.32 27.49
N SER A 113 -11.74 7.24 26.92
CA SER A 113 -11.52 8.71 27.06
C SER A 113 -10.33 9.15 27.92
N ASP A 114 -9.39 9.89 27.32
CA ASP A 114 -9.25 11.31 27.68
C ASP A 114 -8.69 12.13 26.50
N SER A 115 -9.02 13.42 26.47
CA SER A 115 -8.52 14.40 25.49
C SER A 115 -8.26 15.73 26.20
N PRO A 116 -7.21 16.49 25.83
CA PRO A 116 -7.22 17.92 26.10
C PRO A 116 -7.11 18.76 24.83
N ALA A 117 -8.23 19.39 24.49
CA ALA A 117 -8.39 20.83 24.18
C ALA A 117 -7.11 21.66 23.93
N ALA A 118 -6.98 22.31 22.76
CA ALA A 118 -7.34 23.74 22.51
C ALA A 118 -6.16 24.71 22.81
N PRO A 119 -6.22 26.05 22.56
CA PRO A 119 -7.26 26.91 21.94
C PRO A 119 -6.78 27.50 20.57
N ALA A 120 -7.30 28.58 19.95
CA ALA A 120 -8.23 29.65 20.34
C ALA A 120 -9.02 30.25 19.14
N GLU A 121 -9.85 31.27 19.42
CA GLU A 121 -10.76 31.97 18.51
C GLU A 121 -10.15 33.20 17.79
N LYS A 122 -10.86 33.73 16.77
CA LYS A 122 -11.50 35.07 16.87
C LYS A 122 -12.51 35.40 15.73
N THR A 123 -13.80 35.35 16.10
CA THR A 123 -14.90 36.30 15.79
C THR A 123 -14.79 37.31 14.64
N SER A 124 -15.81 37.33 13.75
CA SER A 124 -16.71 38.50 13.55
C SER A 124 -17.97 38.16 12.71
N THR A 125 -19.15 38.32 13.31
CA THR A 125 -20.34 39.15 12.89
C THR A 125 -20.57 39.46 11.39
N SER A 126 -21.79 39.50 10.81
CA SER A 126 -23.15 39.74 11.37
C SER A 126 -24.30 39.29 10.42
N GLU A 127 -25.53 39.12 10.97
CA GLU A 127 -26.88 39.46 10.39
C GLU A 127 -27.37 38.83 9.04
N THR A 128 -28.67 38.64 8.73
CA THR A 128 -29.95 38.62 9.51
C THR A 128 -31.04 37.98 8.61
N GLU A 129 -32.02 37.30 9.21
CA GLU A 129 -33.21 36.76 8.52
C GLU A 129 -34.13 37.83 7.91
N LYS A 130 -34.69 37.55 6.72
CA LYS A 130 -36.12 37.79 6.44
C LYS A 130 -36.65 36.94 5.27
#